data_AF-A0A7J6QN17-F1
#
_entry.id   AF-A0A7J6QN17-F1
#
_cell.length_a   1.000
_cell.length_b   1.000
_cell.length_c   1.000
_cell.angle_alpha   90.00
_cell.angle_beta   90.00
_cell.angle_gamma   90.00
#
_symmetry.space_group_name_H-M   'P 1'
#
loop_
_entity.id
_entity.type
_entity.pdbx_description
1 polymer ?
#
loop_
_entity_poly.entity_id
_entity_poly.type
_entity_poly.pdbx_seq_one_letter_code
_entity_poly.pdbx_strand_id
1 'polypeptide(L)'
;RKLALLALQKRDSSIKSILTHAPHAVLFHLNHFPASGDPTPTWEKLDIEGVLYLVSTITGQFRLILFDNEQAPSGAGLEYTGASQRDMWMADLSHDVVAEQHGHTLHLRTANNEVFALWMARPEVADRV
;
A
#
# COMPACT_ATOMS: atom_id res chain seq x y z
N ARG A 1 -8.16 -13.85 9.79
CA ARG A 1 -9.00 -13.11 8.80
C ARG A 1 -10.17 -12.36 9.44
N LYS A 2 -11.06 -12.99 10.22
CA LYS A 2 -12.23 -12.29 10.86
C LYS A 2 -11.83 -11.11 11.76
N LEU A 3 -10.81 -11.27 12.60
CA LEU A 3 -10.30 -10.18 13.47
C LEU A 3 -9.62 -9.06 12.69
N ALA A 4 -8.83 -9.40 11.66
CA ALA A 4 -8.18 -8.41 10.79
C ALA A 4 -9.20 -7.56 10.03
N LEU A 5 -10.27 -8.17 9.51
CA LEU A 5 -11.35 -7.45 8.84
C LEU A 5 -12.04 -6.47 9.79
N LEU A 6 -12.34 -6.88 11.04
CA LEU A 6 -12.91 -5.99 12.05
C LEU A 6 -11.98 -4.82 12.39
N ALA A 7 -10.67 -5.08 12.50
CA ALA A 7 -9.68 -4.04 12.77
C ALA A 7 -9.61 -3.01 11.62
N LEU A 8 -9.61 -3.49 10.37
CA LEU A 8 -9.67 -2.63 9.19
C LEU A 8 -10.99 -1.84 9.14
N GLN A 9 -12.14 -2.49 9.37
CA GLN A 9 -13.47 -1.86 9.37
C GLN A 9 -13.66 -0.82 10.48
N LYS A 10 -12.96 -0.97 11.61
CA LYS A 10 -12.96 0.03 12.68
C LYS A 10 -12.29 1.34 12.24
N ARG A 11 -11.31 1.26 11.34
CA ARG A 11 -10.59 2.41 10.78
C ARG A 11 -11.28 2.97 9.55
N ASP A 12 -11.77 2.08 8.69
CA ASP A 12 -12.44 2.42 7.46
C ASP A 12 -13.65 1.49 7.26
N SER A 13 -14.83 2.02 7.56
CA SER A 13 -16.10 1.29 7.48
C SER A 13 -16.52 0.97 6.05
N SER A 14 -15.86 1.54 5.03
CA SER A 14 -16.12 1.21 3.63
C SER A 14 -15.59 -0.16 3.23
N ILE A 15 -14.71 -0.77 4.04
CA ILE A 15 -14.11 -2.08 3.74
C ILE A 15 -15.15 -3.19 3.91
N LYS A 16 -15.41 -3.93 2.83
CA LYS A 16 -16.37 -5.05 2.81
C LYS A 16 -15.70 -6.38 3.13
N SER A 17 -14.55 -6.67 2.51
CA SER A 17 -13.86 -7.95 2.69
C SER A 17 -12.37 -7.86 2.37
N ILE A 18 -11.59 -8.78 2.95
CA ILE A 18 -10.18 -9.01 2.60
C ILE A 18 -10.13 -10.11 1.54
N LEU A 19 -9.53 -9.83 0.39
CA LEU A 19 -9.37 -10.78 -0.72
C LEU A 19 -8.11 -11.62 -0.53
N THR A 20 -6.97 -10.97 -0.30
CA THR A 20 -5.68 -11.59 -0.02
C THR A 20 -4.85 -10.70 0.90
N HIS A 21 -3.73 -11.22 1.39
CA HIS A 21 -2.78 -10.47 2.19
C HIS A 21 -1.34 -10.96 1.94
N ALA A 22 -0.37 -10.07 2.13
CA ALA A 22 1.03 -10.40 2.30
C ALA A 22 1.39 -10.20 3.79
N PRO A 23 1.88 -11.23 4.50
CA PRO A 23 2.22 -11.11 5.92
C PRO A 23 3.28 -10.06 6.24
N HIS A 24 4.08 -9.71 5.24
CA HIS A 24 5.16 -8.74 5.36
C HIS A 24 5.40 -8.06 4.02
N ALA A 25 5.30 -6.74 4.00
CA ALA A 25 5.58 -5.89 2.87
C ALA A 25 6.27 -4.59 3.32
N VAL A 26 7.18 -4.11 2.48
CA VAL A 26 7.92 -2.86 2.66
C VAL A 26 7.59 -1.93 1.51
N LEU A 27 7.30 -0.66 1.81
CA LEU A 27 6.96 0.32 0.79
C LEU A 27 8.18 1.14 0.37
N PHE A 28 8.33 1.31 -0.93
CA PHE A 28 9.30 2.20 -1.55
C PHE A 28 8.57 3.19 -2.46
N HIS A 29 9.11 4.39 -2.57
CA HIS A 29 8.67 5.43 -3.50
C HIS A 29 9.81 5.77 -4.47
N LEU A 30 9.50 5.95 -5.75
CA LEU A 30 10.48 6.37 -6.74
C LEU A 30 10.62 7.89 -6.70
N ASN A 31 11.74 8.38 -6.17
CA ASN A 31 12.05 9.79 -6.20
C ASN A 31 12.63 10.18 -7.56
N HIS A 32 11.88 10.98 -8.32
CA HIS A 32 12.29 11.52 -9.63
C HIS A 32 13.23 12.73 -9.51
N PHE A 33 13.36 13.33 -8.34
CA PHE A 33 14.18 14.51 -8.09
C PHE A 33 15.03 14.34 -6.82
N PRO A 34 16.01 13.41 -6.83
CA PRO A 34 16.81 13.17 -5.65
C PRO A 34 17.69 14.37 -5.29
N ALA A 35 17.87 14.60 -3.99
CA ALA A 35 18.60 15.75 -3.45
C ALA A 35 20.10 15.75 -3.79
N SER A 36 20.63 14.65 -4.33
CA SER A 36 22.02 14.51 -4.80
C SER A 36 22.35 15.38 -6.02
N GLY A 37 21.34 15.89 -6.74
CA GLY A 37 21.51 16.64 -7.98
C GLY A 37 21.74 15.77 -9.22
N ASP A 38 21.77 14.44 -9.07
CA ASP A 38 21.74 13.47 -10.17
C ASP A 38 20.29 13.30 -10.65
N PRO A 39 19.97 13.48 -11.95
CA PRO A 39 18.61 13.32 -12.45
C PRO A 39 18.14 11.85 -12.52
N THR A 40 18.98 10.89 -12.15
CA THR A 40 18.63 9.46 -12.16
C THR A 40 17.62 9.16 -11.05
N PRO A 41 16.42 8.64 -11.37
CA PRO A 41 15.43 8.29 -10.36
C PRO A 41 15.96 7.23 -9.37
N THR A 42 15.69 7.43 -8.09
CA THR A 42 16.14 6.51 -7.03
C THR A 42 14.98 6.01 -6.19
N TRP A 43 15.01 4.74 -5.82
CA TRP A 43 14.06 4.18 -4.88
C TRP A 43 14.38 4.59 -3.44
N GLU A 44 13.40 5.16 -2.76
CA GLU A 44 13.48 5.55 -1.36
C GLU A 44 12.57 4.65 -0.53
N LYS A 45 13.12 3.99 0.50
CA LYS A 45 12.33 3.23 1.46
C LYS A 45 11.50 4.22 2.30
N LEU A 46 10.19 4.02 2.34
CA LEU A 46 9.31 4.77 3.23
C LEU A 46 9.29 4.15 4.63
N ASP A 47 9.00 4.98 5.64
CA ASP A 47 8.91 4.56 7.05
C ASP A 47 7.57 3.87 7.35
N ILE A 48 7.29 2.82 6.57
CA ILE A 48 6.12 1.96 6.75
C ILE A 48 6.42 0.53 6.24
N GLU A 49 6.21 -0.43 7.13
CA GLU A 49 6.48 -1.84 6.89
C GLU A 49 5.53 -2.70 7.74
N GLY A 50 4.96 -3.74 7.15
CA GLY A 50 4.01 -4.57 7.89
C GLY A 50 3.12 -5.42 7.00
N VAL A 51 1.85 -5.55 7.34
CA VAL A 51 0.93 -6.46 6.63
C VAL A 51 0.24 -5.70 5.51
N LEU A 52 0.36 -6.20 4.28
CA LEU A 52 -0.37 -5.69 3.13
C LEU A 52 -1.68 -6.47 2.96
N TYR A 53 -2.78 -5.76 2.77
CA TYR A 53 -4.09 -6.32 2.46
C TYR A 53 -4.57 -5.81 1.11
N LEU A 54 -5.06 -6.71 0.26
CA LEU A 54 -5.93 -6.35 -0.85
C LEU A 54 -7.37 -6.54 -0.38
N VAL A 55 -8.15 -5.48 -0.43
CA VAL A 55 -9.54 -5.46 0.04
C VAL A 55 -10.51 -5.06 -1.05
N SER A 56 -11.77 -5.43 -0.88
CA SER A 56 -12.88 -4.84 -1.63
C SER A 56 -13.69 -3.92 -0.72
N THR A 57 -14.17 -2.81 -1.29
CA THR A 57 -15.04 -1.86 -0.59
C THR A 57 -16.53 -2.20 -0.80
N ILE A 58 -17.41 -1.57 -0.03
CA ILE A 58 -18.86 -1.68 -0.19
C ILE A 58 -19.36 -1.16 -1.54
N THR A 59 -18.61 -0.23 -2.17
CA THR A 59 -18.88 0.31 -3.51
C THR A 59 -18.36 -0.58 -4.64
N GLY A 60 -17.68 -1.70 -4.30
CA GLY A 60 -17.10 -2.62 -5.28
C GLY A 60 -15.72 -2.21 -5.81
N GLN A 61 -15.09 -1.20 -5.22
CA GLN A 61 -13.72 -0.81 -5.57
C GLN A 61 -12.71 -1.73 -4.87
N PHE A 62 -11.52 -1.87 -5.47
CA PHE A 62 -10.40 -2.57 -4.85
C PHE A 62 -9.40 -1.57 -4.28
N ARG A 63 -8.75 -1.95 -3.19
CA ARG A 63 -7.80 -1.10 -2.49
C ARG A 63 -6.68 -1.94 -1.89
N LEU A 64 -5.45 -1.45 -2.01
CA LEU A 64 -4.32 -1.95 -1.24
C LEU A 64 -4.20 -1.14 0.05
N ILE A 65 -3.96 -1.84 1.16
CA ILE A 65 -3.75 -1.24 2.47
C ILE A 65 -2.50 -1.88 3.08
N LEU A 66 -1.43 -1.11 3.20
CA LEU A 66 -0.27 -1.50 3.98
C LEU A 66 -0.44 -0.97 5.40
N PHE A 67 -0.41 -1.88 6.36
CA PHE A 67 -0.61 -1.58 7.76
C PHE A 67 0.69 -1.77 8.53
N ASP A 68 1.15 -0.71 9.19
CA ASP A 68 2.30 -0.80 10.08
C ASP A 68 1.87 -1.43 11.41
N ASN A 69 2.46 -2.57 11.76
CA ASN A 69 2.11 -3.26 13.00
C ASN A 69 2.86 -2.70 14.22
N GLU A 70 3.95 -1.96 14.00
CA GLU A 70 4.82 -1.44 15.06
C GLU A 70 4.40 -0.03 15.50
N GLN A 71 3.60 0.67 14.68
CA GLN A 71 3.11 2.01 15.00
C GLN A 71 1.72 2.00 15.65
N ALA A 72 1.56 2.80 16.71
CA ALA A 72 0.29 2.94 17.42
C ALA A 72 -0.78 3.55 16.51
N PRO A 73 -2.07 3.14 16.64
CA PRO A 73 -3.16 3.69 15.85
C PRO A 73 -3.21 5.21 15.92
N SER A 74 -3.07 5.90 14.79
CA SER A 74 -3.27 7.34 14.75
C SER A 74 -4.77 7.64 14.95
N GLY A 75 -5.12 8.41 15.98
CA GLY A 75 -6.52 8.70 16.36
C GLY A 75 -7.23 9.75 15.49
N ALA A 76 -6.69 10.10 14.32
CA ALA A 76 -7.17 11.21 13.50
C ALA A 76 -7.91 10.72 12.25
N GLY A 77 -9.01 11.42 11.91
CA GLY A 77 -9.86 11.13 10.77
C GLY A 77 -9.14 11.17 9.42
N LEU A 78 -9.59 10.32 8.51
CA LEU A 78 -9.10 10.14 7.14
C LEU A 78 -9.38 11.38 6.30
N GLU A 79 -8.37 12.21 6.04
CA GLU A 79 -8.42 13.18 4.95
C GLU A 79 -7.53 12.72 3.78
N TYR A 80 -8.21 12.56 2.63
CA TYR A 80 -7.74 12.09 1.33
C TYR A 80 -6.61 12.98 0.78
N THR A 81 -5.46 12.37 0.43
CA THR A 81 -4.58 12.65 -0.73
C THR A 81 -3.21 12.01 -0.48
N GLY A 82 -2.91 10.85 -1.07
CA GLY A 82 -1.54 10.31 -1.24
C GLY A 82 -0.63 10.15 0.01
N ALA A 83 -1.09 10.51 1.20
CA ALA A 83 -0.28 10.65 2.39
C ALA A 83 -0.20 9.31 3.11
N SER A 84 1.02 8.83 3.33
CA SER A 84 1.29 7.89 4.41
C SER A 84 0.71 8.46 5.71
N GLN A 85 -0.34 7.86 6.26
CA GLN A 85 -0.62 8.02 7.68
C GLN A 85 0.53 7.33 8.41
N ARG A 86 0.91 7.84 9.59
CA ARG A 86 2.06 7.29 10.34
C ARG A 86 2.01 5.76 10.44
N ASP A 87 0.82 5.18 10.56
CA ASP A 87 0.62 3.74 10.74
C ASP A 87 -0.04 3.01 9.56
N MET A 88 -0.35 3.68 8.44
CA MET A 88 -1.04 3.05 7.31
C MET A 88 -0.81 3.78 5.98
N TRP A 89 -0.64 3.02 4.91
CA TRP A 89 -0.64 3.51 3.53
C TRP A 89 -1.76 2.82 2.74
N MET A 90 -2.43 3.58 1.88
CA MET A 90 -3.59 3.11 1.11
C MET A 90 -3.47 3.54 -0.36
N ALA A 91 -3.82 2.65 -1.28
CA ALA A 91 -3.95 2.96 -2.70
C ALA A 91 -5.25 2.38 -3.26
N ASP A 92 -6.12 3.26 -3.75
CA ASP A 92 -7.31 2.89 -4.51
C ASP A 92 -6.89 2.37 -5.90
N LEU A 93 -7.37 1.18 -6.27
CA LEU A 93 -7.10 0.56 -7.56
C LEU A 93 -8.20 0.95 -8.53
N SER A 94 -7.95 2.02 -9.29
CA SER A 94 -8.79 2.45 -10.41
C SER A 94 -8.24 1.92 -11.75
N HIS A 95 -8.94 2.21 -12.85
CA HIS A 95 -8.48 1.89 -14.21
C HIS A 95 -7.21 2.68 -14.63
N ASP A 96 -6.89 3.75 -13.92
CA ASP A 96 -5.71 4.58 -14.16
C ASP A 96 -4.47 4.10 -13.41
N VAL A 97 -4.63 3.13 -12.49
CA VAL A 97 -3.52 2.52 -11.77
C VAL A 97 -2.94 1.38 -12.61
N VAL A 98 -1.64 1.44 -12.87
CA VAL A 98 -0.91 0.36 -13.53
C VAL A 98 -0.12 -0.41 -12.49
N ALA A 99 -0.29 -1.73 -12.47
CA ALA A 99 0.40 -2.64 -11.57
C ALA A 99 1.25 -3.63 -12.38
N GLU A 100 2.52 -3.73 -12.05
CA GLU A 100 3.47 -4.63 -12.71
C GLU A 100 4.28 -5.39 -11.66
N GLN A 101 4.46 -6.69 -11.86
CA GLN A 101 5.18 -7.54 -10.91
C GLN A 101 6.59 -7.84 -11.41
N HIS A 102 7.58 -7.68 -10.53
CA HIS A 102 8.98 -8.00 -10.79
C HIS A 102 9.53 -8.90 -9.66
N GLY A 103 9.27 -10.20 -9.76
CA GLY A 103 9.71 -11.17 -8.74
C GLY A 103 9.07 -10.87 -7.39
N HIS A 104 9.87 -10.36 -6.44
CA HIS A 104 9.40 -10.04 -5.08
C HIS A 104 8.66 -8.71 -4.97
N THR A 105 8.68 -7.86 -6.00
CA THR A 105 8.10 -6.51 -5.93
C THR A 105 6.85 -6.39 -6.78
N LEU A 106 5.86 -5.69 -6.24
CA LEU A 106 4.72 -5.18 -7.00
C LEU A 106 4.93 -3.68 -7.20
N HIS A 107 5.14 -3.26 -8.44
CA HIS A 107 5.27 -1.86 -8.82
C HIS A 107 3.90 -1.30 -9.14
N LEU A 108 3.61 -0.10 -8.63
CA LEU A 108 2.35 0.58 -8.80
C LEU A 108 2.62 1.98 -9.31
N ARG A 109 2.04 2.32 -10.47
CA ARG A 109 1.96 3.70 -10.92
C ARG A 109 0.53 4.20 -10.72
N THR A 110 0.38 5.22 -9.91
CA THR A 110 -0.91 5.83 -9.57
C THR A 110 -1.39 6.80 -10.65
N ALA A 111 -2.64 7.26 -10.55
CA ALA A 111 -3.24 8.20 -11.50
C ALA A 111 -2.52 9.57 -11.56
N ASN A 112 -1.85 9.97 -10.48
CA ASN A 112 -1.03 11.18 -10.40
C ASN A 112 0.43 10.96 -10.85
N ASN A 113 0.74 9.83 -11.49
CA ASN A 113 2.08 9.42 -11.94
C ASN A 113 3.12 9.22 -10.83
N GLU A 114 2.69 9.08 -9.57
CA GLU A 114 3.59 8.60 -8.52
C GLU A 114 3.85 7.10 -8.73
N VAL A 115 5.08 6.68 -8.43
CA VAL A 115 5.50 5.29 -8.62
C VAL A 115 5.94 4.73 -7.28
N PHE A 116 5.31 3.64 -6.86
CA PHE A 116 5.60 2.91 -5.65
C PHE A 116 6.05 1.49 -5.97
N ALA A 117 6.83 0.89 -5.07
CA ALA A 117 7.11 -0.53 -5.10
C ALA A 117 6.81 -1.12 -3.71
N LEU A 118 6.03 -2.20 -3.71
CA LEU A 118 5.78 -3.03 -2.54
C LEU A 118 6.68 -4.26 -2.62
N TRP A 119 7.72 -4.32 -1.79
CA TRP A 119 8.55 -5.52 -1.68
C TRP A 119 7.90 -6.50 -0.70
N MET A 120 7.79 -7.77 -1.11
CA MET A 120 7.24 -8.85 -0.29
C MET A 120 8.31 -9.91 -0.05
N ALA A 121 8.32 -10.48 1.16
CA ALA A 121 9.36 -11.42 1.58
C ALA A 121 9.46 -12.68 0.68
N ARG A 122 8.36 -13.06 0.01
CA ARG A 122 8.29 -14.22 -0.87
C ARG A 122 7.69 -13.86 -2.23
N PRO A 123 8.27 -14.32 -3.34
CA PRO A 123 7.79 -13.97 -4.67
C PRO A 123 6.40 -14.56 -4.95
N GLU A 124 6.11 -15.78 -4.49
CA GLU A 124 4.78 -16.39 -4.66
C GLU A 124 3.66 -15.66 -3.92
N VAL A 125 4.02 -14.79 -2.96
CA VAL A 125 3.05 -13.89 -2.32
C VAL A 125 2.80 -12.69 -3.21
N ALA A 126 3.82 -12.16 -3.88
CA ALA A 126 3.68 -11.09 -4.87
C ALA A 126 2.85 -11.54 -6.07
N ASP A 127 3.07 -12.73 -6.61
CA ASP A 127 2.27 -13.30 -7.72
C ASP A 127 0.78 -13.42 -7.38
N ARG A 128 0.45 -13.67 -6.10
CA ARG A 128 -0.92 -13.89 -5.63
C ARG A 128 -1.66 -12.58 -5.38
N VAL A 129 -0.94 -11.53 -4.98
CA VAL A 129 -1.49 -10.23 -4.58
C VAL A 129 -1.86 -9.44 -5.82
#